data_AF-A0A6Y5EGQ3-F1
#
_entry.id   AF-A0A6Y5EGQ3-F1
#
_cell.length_a   1.000
_cell.length_b   1.000
_cell.length_c   1.000
_cell.angle_alpha   90.00
_cell.angle_beta   90.00
_cell.angle_gamma   90.00
#
_symmetry.space_group_name_H-M   'P 1'
#
loop_
_entity.id
_entity.type
_entity.pdbx_description
1 polymer ?
#
loop_
_entity_poly.entity_id
_entity_poly.type
_entity_poly.pdbx_seq_one_letter_code
_entity_poly.pdbx_strand_id
1 'polypeptide(L)' 'KTLPKAPPKYQFEENGETKYWSGRGRAPKPIAEALAGGRSLDEFLIEK' A
#
# COMPACT_ATOMS: atom_id res chain seq x y z
N LYS A 1 -20.54 16.19 9.68
CA LYS A 1 -20.03 14.81 9.88
C LYS A 1 -18.84 14.63 8.95
N THR A 2 -17.63 14.90 9.43
CA THR A 2 -16.39 14.67 8.68
C THR A 2 -16.29 13.17 8.41
N LEU A 3 -16.18 12.78 7.15
CA LEU A 3 -15.92 11.39 6.78
C LEU A 3 -14.68 10.94 7.57
N PRO A 4 -14.70 9.78 8.27
CA PRO A 4 -13.49 9.29 8.91
C PRO A 4 -12.43 9.21 7.83
N LYS A 5 -11.28 9.86 8.08
CA LYS A 5 -10.12 9.88 7.20
C LYS A 5 -9.83 8.44 6.84
N ALA A 6 -10.24 8.02 5.63
CA ALA A 6 -10.13 6.63 5.23
C ALA A 6 -8.67 6.20 5.49
N PRO A 7 -8.44 5.19 6.32
CA PRO A 7 -7.08 4.80 6.64
C PRO A 7 -6.40 4.37 5.33
N PRO A 8 -5.09 4.63 5.19
CA PRO A 8 -4.37 4.18 4.02
C PRO A 8 -4.58 2.67 3.86
N LYS A 9 -4.92 2.25 2.65
CA LYS A 9 -5.31 0.86 2.39
C LYS A 9 -4.10 -0.07 2.41
N TYR A 10 -2.93 0.44 2.01
CA TYR A 10 -1.68 -0.30 1.95
C TYR A 10 -0.53 0.45 2.64
N GLN A 11 0.31 -0.25 3.41
CA GLN A 11 1.59 0.24 3.95
C GLN A 11 2.72 -0.57 3.34
N PHE A 12 3.76 0.10 2.87
CA PHE A 12 4.94 -0.53 2.28
C PHE A 12 6.19 0.23 2.68
N GLU A 13 7.34 -0.45 2.69
CA GLU A 13 8.62 0.18 2.96
C GLU A 13 9.38 0.37 1.64
N GLU A 14 9.75 1.61 1.33
CA GLU A 14 10.50 1.96 0.13
C GLU A 14 11.82 2.61 0.54
N ASN A 15 12.94 1.91 0.31
CA ASN A 15 14.28 2.38 0.68
C ASN A 15 14.44 2.78 2.15
N GLY A 16 13.78 2.06 3.07
CA GLY A 16 13.80 2.37 4.51
C GLY A 16 12.82 3.45 4.95
N GLU A 17 12.01 3.99 4.03
CA GLU A 17 10.89 4.88 4.35
C GLU A 17 9.57 4.11 4.32
N THR A 18 8.87 4.07 5.45
CA THR A 18 7.49 3.56 5.51
C THR A 18 6.56 4.54 4.80
N LYS A 19 6.02 4.13 3.66
CA LYS A 19 5.04 4.89 2.89
C LYS A 19 3.69 4.17 2.86
N TYR A 20 2.67 4.97 2.58
CA TYR A 20 1.29 4.54 2.60
C TYR A 20 0.70 4.76 1.21
N TRP A 21 0.09 3.73 0.64
CA TRP A 21 -0.57 3.80 -0.66
C TRP A 21 -2.06 3.51 -0.50
N SER A 22 -2.89 4.36 -1.09
CA SER A 22 -4.35 4.21 -1.05
C SER A 22 -4.89 3.30 -2.15
N GLY A 23 -4.03 2.70 -2.99
CA GLY A 23 -4.44 1.90 -4.15
C GLY A 23 -4.85 2.73 -5.38
N ARG A 24 -4.67 4.06 -5.34
CA ARG A 24 -5.07 4.98 -6.40
C ARG A 24 -3.83 5.63 -7.04
N GLY A 25 -3.65 5.45 -8.35
CA GLY A 25 -2.53 6.01 -9.12
C GLY A 25 -1.38 5.02 -9.33
N ARG A 26 -0.16 5.53 -9.61
CA ARG A 26 1.02 4.68 -9.84
C ARG A 26 1.32 3.83 -8.60
N ALA A 27 1.43 2.52 -8.80
CA ALA A 27 1.88 1.62 -7.75
C ALA A 27 3.35 1.92 -7.40
N PRO A 28 3.71 1.96 -6.11
CA PRO A 28 5.08 2.19 -5.66
C PRO A 28 5.97 0.97 -5.96
N LYS A 29 7.29 1.18 -6.04
CA LYS A 29 8.28 0.12 -6.38
C LYS A 29 8.08 -1.18 -5.60
N PRO A 30 8.01 -1.17 -4.25
CA PRO A 30 7.89 -2.41 -3.49
C PRO A 30 6.57 -3.15 -3.74
N ILE A 31 5.48 -2.44 -4.06
CA ILE A 31 4.23 -3.06 -4.45
C ILE A 31 4.33 -3.66 -5.86
N ALA A 32 4.96 -2.93 -6.80
CA ALA A 32 5.19 -3.42 -8.15
C ALA A 32 6.11 -4.65 -8.18
N GLU A 33 7.16 -4.67 -7.34
CA GLU A 33 8.05 -5.81 -7.16
C GLU A 33 7.34 -6.99 -6.51
N ALA A 34 6.50 -6.75 -5.50
CA ALA A 34 5.69 -7.79 -4.89
C ALA A 34 4.70 -8.40 -5.88
N LEU A 35 4.02 -7.57 -6.68
CA LEU A 35 3.15 -8.02 -7.77
C LEU A 35 3.91 -8.82 -8.82
N ALA A 36 5.12 -8.38 -9.20
CA ALA A 36 5.98 -9.11 -10.14
C ALA A 36 6.48 -10.44 -9.55
N GLY A 37 6.67 -10.50 -8.23
CA GLY A 37 7.04 -11.71 -7.49
C GLY A 37 5.87 -12.66 -7.20
N GLY A 38 4.66 -12.35 -7.69
CA GLY A 38 3.46 -13.17 -7.46
C GLY A 38 2.84 -13.01 -6.06
N ARG A 39 3.26 -11.99 -5.30
CA ARG A 39 2.62 -11.64 -4.02
C ARG A 39 1.37 -10.80 -4.26
N SER A 40 0.43 -10.93 -3.33
CA SER A 40 -0.83 -10.19 -3.36
C SER A 40 -0.70 -8.85 -2.64
N LEU A 41 -1.40 -7.85 -3.14
CA LEU A 41 -1.54 -6.53 -2.51
C LEU A 41 -2.05 -6.63 -1.06
N ASP A 42 -2.78 -7.70 -0.74
CA ASP A 42 -3.27 -8.04 0.60
C ASP A 42 -2.17 -8.11 1.67
N GLU A 43 -0.93 -8.45 1.32
CA GLU A 43 0.17 -8.52 2.28
C GLU A 43 0.60 -7.12 2.79
N PHE A 44 0.29 -6.09 2.01
CA PHE A 44 0.52 -4.70 2.37
C PHE A 44 -0.72 -4.04 2.98
N LEU A 45 -1.85 -4.75 3.06
CA LEU A 45 -3.13 -4.21 3.50
C LEU A 45 -3.07 -3.87 4.99
N ILE A 46 -3.38 -2.63 5.35
CA ILE A 46 -3.35 -2.18 6.76
C ILE A 46 -4.65 -2.55 7.50
N GLU A 47 -5.75 -2.58 6.75
CA GLU A 47 -7.06 -2.98 7.24
C GLU A 47 -7.32 -4.43 6.83
N LYS A 48 -7.48 -5.33 7.81
CA LYS A 48 -7.99 -6.68 7.60
C LYS A 48 -9.42 -6.78 8.09
#